data_AF-A0A3P7M178-F1
#
_entry.id   AF-A0A3P7M178-F1
#
_cell.length_a   1.000
_cell.length_b   1.000
_cell.length_c   1.000
_cell.angle_alpha   90.00
_cell.angle_beta   90.00
_cell.angle_gamma   90.00
#
_symmetry.space_group_name_H-M   'P 1'
#
loop_
_entity.id
_entity.type
_entity.pdbx_description
1 polymer ?
#
loop_
_entity_poly.entity_id
_entity_poly.type
_entity_poly.pdbx_seq_one_letter_code
_entity_poly.pdbx_strand_id
1 'polypeptide(L)'
;MILADKHLIYMGDDGKEYTLSNVTHNLGAYLKTTDAVLREIANSTKPEMREAQKILEAIEQRKIPAMIAEVECGPSYAETINF
;
A
#
# COMPACT_ATOMS: atom_id res chain seq x y z
N MET A 1 0.53 2.65 -1.07
CA MET A 1 -0.47 2.03 -1.96
C MET A 1 -1.90 2.45 -1.68
N ILE A 2 -2.33 2.61 -0.41
CA ILE A 2 -3.70 3.00 -0.03
C ILE A 2 -4.27 4.20 -0.81
N LEU A 3 -3.49 5.27 -0.97
CA LEU A 3 -3.94 6.49 -1.69
C LEU A 3 -4.24 6.27 -3.18
N ALA A 4 -3.69 5.21 -3.79
CA ALA A 4 -3.87 4.86 -5.19
C ALA A 4 -4.93 3.75 -5.40
N ASP A 5 -5.39 3.10 -4.33
CA ASP A 5 -6.12 1.83 -4.40
C ASP A 5 -7.35 1.87 -5.33
N LYS A 6 -8.21 2.87 -5.13
CA LYS A 6 -9.44 3.08 -5.92
C LYS A 6 -9.20 3.34 -7.41
N HIS A 7 -7.96 3.53 -7.84
CA HIS A 7 -7.60 3.85 -9.22
C HIS A 7 -6.76 2.77 -9.90
N LEU A 8 -6.34 1.75 -9.15
CA LEU A 8 -5.61 0.58 -9.64
C LEU A 8 -6.60 -0.57 -9.75
N ILE A 9 -7.08 -0.81 -10.97
CA ILE A 9 -8.15 -1.76 -11.26
C ILE A 9 -7.62 -2.90 -12.12
N TYR A 10 -7.91 -4.13 -11.70
CA TYR A 10 -7.47 -5.36 -12.36
C TYR A 10 -8.69 -6.23 -12.67
N MET A 11 -8.78 -6.70 -13.91
CA MET A 11 -9.85 -7.61 -14.34
C MET A 11 -9.59 -9.02 -13.82
N GLY A 12 -10.56 -9.64 -13.14
CA GLY A 12 -10.52 -11.04 -12.71
C GLY A 12 -10.74 -12.02 -13.87
N ASP A 13 -10.54 -13.31 -13.59
CA ASP A 13 -10.93 -14.40 -14.49
C ASP A 13 -12.45 -14.67 -14.51
N ASP A 14 -13.19 -14.05 -13.58
CA ASP A 14 -14.65 -14.05 -13.50
C ASP A 14 -15.31 -12.85 -14.19
N GLY A 15 -14.50 -12.00 -14.86
CA GLY A 15 -14.96 -10.82 -15.57
C GLY A 15 -15.34 -9.63 -14.67
N LYS A 16 -14.99 -9.65 -13.38
CA LYS A 16 -15.20 -8.52 -12.46
C LYS A 16 -13.93 -7.69 -12.27
N GLU A 17 -14.12 -6.44 -11.93
CA GLU A 17 -13.04 -5.52 -11.58
C GLU A 17 -12.68 -5.60 -10.09
N TYR A 18 -11.40 -5.62 -9.80
CA TYR A 18 -10.85 -5.65 -8.44
C TYR A 18 -9.87 -4.49 -8.23
N THR A 19 -9.99 -3.77 -7.13
CA THR A 19 -8.96 -2.81 -6.68
C THR A 19 -7.72 -3.55 -6.19
N LEU A 20 -6.58 -2.86 -6.09
CA LEU A 20 -5.34 -3.45 -5.56
C LEU A 20 -5.52 -4.12 -4.17
N SER A 21 -6.35 -3.57 -3.29
CA SER A 21 -6.64 -4.14 -1.98
C SER A 21 -7.50 -5.41 -2.04
N ASN A 22 -8.22 -5.62 -3.14
CA ASN A 22 -9.21 -6.69 -3.31
C ASN A 22 -8.76 -7.78 -4.28
N VAL A 23 -7.61 -7.65 -4.94
CA VAL A 23 -7.12 -8.66 -5.91
C VAL A 23 -6.90 -10.04 -5.29
N THR A 24 -6.66 -10.13 -3.97
CA THR A 24 -6.51 -11.43 -3.28
C THR A 24 -7.79 -12.25 -3.24
N HIS A 25 -8.95 -11.64 -3.49
CA HIS A 25 -10.22 -12.34 -3.61
C HIS A 25 -10.41 -13.05 -4.96
N ASN A 26 -9.53 -12.83 -5.94
CA ASN A 26 -9.58 -13.46 -7.26
C ASN A 26 -8.18 -13.76 -7.81
N LEU A 27 -7.87 -15.04 -8.05
CA LEU A 27 -6.53 -15.46 -8.50
C LEU A 27 -6.16 -14.83 -9.86
N GLY A 28 -7.09 -14.73 -10.81
CA GLY A 28 -6.86 -14.10 -12.11
C GLY A 28 -6.50 -12.61 -12.03
N ALA A 29 -7.10 -11.87 -11.09
CA ALA A 29 -6.72 -10.49 -10.79
C ALA A 29 -5.39 -10.41 -10.04
N TYR A 30 -5.17 -11.28 -9.04
CA TYR A 30 -3.93 -11.34 -8.25
C TYR A 30 -2.70 -11.55 -9.12
N LEU A 31 -2.75 -12.51 -10.05
CA LEU A 31 -1.64 -12.83 -10.95
C LEU A 31 -1.26 -11.68 -11.90
N LYS A 32 -2.13 -10.67 -12.07
CA LYS A 32 -1.83 -9.47 -12.88
C LYS A 32 -1.12 -8.38 -12.08
N THR A 33 -1.05 -8.51 -10.76
CA THR A 33 -0.35 -7.56 -9.90
C THR A 33 1.11 -7.95 -9.73
N THR A 34 2.01 -6.98 -9.91
CA THR A 34 3.47 -7.12 -9.76
C THR A 34 4.03 -5.79 -9.27
N ASP A 35 5.34 -5.67 -9.07
CA ASP A 35 5.99 -4.39 -8.75
C ASP A 35 5.74 -3.29 -9.82
N ALA A 36 5.22 -3.65 -11.01
CA ALA A 36 4.76 -2.70 -12.01
C ALA A 36 3.70 -1.71 -11.48
N VAL A 37 2.98 -2.03 -10.40
CA VAL A 37 2.04 -1.11 -9.74
C VAL A 37 2.69 0.22 -9.36
N LEU A 38 3.99 0.23 -9.02
CA LEU A 38 4.73 1.47 -8.73
C LEU A 38 4.77 2.39 -9.95
N ARG A 39 5.03 1.80 -11.12
CA ARG A 39 5.08 2.53 -12.39
C ARG A 39 3.69 2.95 -12.86
N GLU A 40 2.65 2.15 -12.61
CA GLU A 40 1.26 2.53 -12.88
C GLU A 40 0.86 3.79 -12.08
N ILE A 41 1.29 3.87 -10.81
CA ILE A 41 1.11 5.08 -10.00
C ILE A 41 1.91 6.25 -10.58
N ALA A 42 3.21 6.06 -10.84
CA ALA A 42 4.10 7.11 -11.33
C ALA A 42 3.62 7.70 -12.67
N ASN A 43 3.11 6.87 -13.59
CA ASN A 43 2.69 7.28 -14.92
C ASN A 43 1.20 7.69 -15.02
N SER A 44 0.46 7.67 -13.91
CA SER A 44 -0.96 8.01 -13.93
C SER A 44 -1.19 9.48 -14.28
N THR A 45 -2.19 9.75 -15.12
CA THR A 45 -2.63 11.12 -15.45
C THR A 45 -3.80 11.60 -14.58
N LYS A 46 -4.32 10.74 -13.70
CA LYS A 46 -5.46 11.06 -12.84
C LYS A 46 -5.05 12.04 -11.73
N PRO A 47 -5.69 13.22 -11.58
CA PRO A 47 -5.35 14.18 -10.54
C PRO A 47 -5.38 13.60 -9.11
N GLU A 48 -6.26 12.64 -8.86
CA GLU A 48 -6.42 11.96 -7.58
C GLU A 48 -5.22 11.08 -7.21
N MET A 49 -4.37 10.72 -8.17
CA MET A 49 -3.16 9.94 -7.96
C MET A 49 -1.96 10.78 -7.51
N ARG A 50 -2.10 12.11 -7.54
CA ARG A 50 -1.01 13.05 -7.25
C ARG A 50 -0.36 12.81 -5.90
N GLU A 51 -1.15 12.51 -4.87
CA GLU A 51 -0.60 12.32 -3.53
C GLU A 51 0.20 11.02 -3.42
N ALA A 52 -0.25 9.95 -4.10
CA ALA A 52 0.53 8.72 -4.21
C ALA A 52 1.83 8.93 -5.01
N GLN A 53 1.78 9.72 -6.09
CA GLN A 53 2.95 10.09 -6.89
C GLN A 53 3.99 10.86 -6.09
N LYS A 54 3.58 11.88 -5.32
CA LYS A 54 4.51 12.65 -4.46
C LYS A 54 5.28 11.77 -3.47
N ILE A 55 4.63 10.74 -2.92
CA ILE A 55 5.30 9.80 -2.00
C ILE A 55 6.36 8.99 -2.76
N LEU A 56 6.06 8.52 -3.98
CA LEU A 56 7.04 7.82 -4.81
C LEU A 56 8.20 8.73 -5.21
N GLU A 57 7.93 9.97 -5.62
CA GLU A 57 8.96 10.99 -5.92
C GLU A 57 9.85 11.27 -4.70
N ALA A 58 9.27 11.31 -3.49
CA ALA A 58 10.03 11.48 -2.26
C ALA A 58 10.96 10.30 -1.98
N ILE A 59 10.53 9.07 -2.27
CA ILE A 59 11.37 7.87 -2.16
C ILE A 59 12.53 7.94 -3.17
N GLU A 60 12.25 8.27 -4.44
CA GLU A 60 13.26 8.39 -5.50
C GLU A 60 14.30 9.48 -5.18
N GLN A 61 13.87 10.62 -4.64
CA GLN A 61 14.73 11.72 -4.23
C GLN A 61 15.38 11.51 -2.85
N ARG A 62 15.17 10.34 -2.22
CA ARG A 62 15.62 10.00 -0.86
C ARG A 62 15.16 11.01 0.22
N LYS A 63 14.05 11.70 0.00
CA LYS A 63 13.36 12.59 0.94
C LYS A 63 12.45 11.79 1.89
N ILE A 64 13.03 10.82 2.58
CA ILE A 64 12.31 9.95 3.52
C ILE A 64 12.23 10.60 4.91
N PRO A 65 11.15 10.37 5.70
CA PRO A 65 11.07 10.85 7.08
C PRO A 65 12.25 10.36 7.93
N ALA A 66 12.77 11.24 8.79
CA ALA A 66 13.87 10.91 9.67
C ALA A 66 13.40 10.04 10.85
N MET A 67 14.19 9.03 11.19
CA MET A 67 14.05 8.31 12.46
C MET A 67 14.46 9.23 13.61
N ILE A 68 13.59 9.40 14.60
CA ILE A 68 13.83 10.29 15.75
C ILE A 68 14.41 9.52 16.93
N ALA A 69 13.85 8.35 17.25
CA ALA A 69 14.28 7.52 18.37
C ALA A 69 13.79 6.08 18.20
N GLU A 70 14.45 5.15 18.89
CA GLU A 70 14.05 3.76 19.10
C GLU A 70 14.11 3.47 20.59
N VAL A 71 13.10 2.80 21.14
CA VAL A 71 12.99 2.49 22.57
C VAL A 71 12.52 1.05 22.73
N GLU A 72 13.24 0.27 23.53
CA GLU A 72 12.82 -1.08 23.91
C GLU A 72 12.06 -1.04 25.24
N CYS A 73 10.86 -1.62 25.25
CA CYS A 73 10.08 -1.81 26.47
C CYS A 73 10.14 -3.29 26.89
N GLY A 74 10.53 -3.55 28.14
CA GLY A 74 10.41 -4.89 28.72
C GLY A 74 8.93 -5.32 28.87
N PRO A 75 8.66 -6.62 29.08
CA PRO A 75 7.28 -7.09 29.29
C PRO A 75 6.64 -6.34 30.47
N SER A 76 5.46 -5.74 30.22
CA SER A 76 4.66 -5.07 31.26
C SER A 76 4.04 -6.10 32.21
N TYR A 77 4.02 -5.82 33.52
CA TYR A 77 3.38 -6.62 34.59
C TYR A 77 1.83 -6.71 34.50
N ALA A 78 1.24 -6.75 33.31
CA ALA A 78 -0.21 -6.74 33.11
C ALA A 78 -0.93 -8.05 33.49
N GLU A 79 -0.25 -9.02 34.11
CA GLU A 79 -0.82 -10.33 34.48
C GLU A 79 -1.25 -10.45 35.96
N THR A 80 -1.18 -9.40 36.79
CA THR A 80 -1.47 -9.51 38.25
C THR A 80 -2.80 -8.93 38.70
N ILE A 81 -3.87 -9.05 37.92
CA ILE A 81 -5.23 -8.83 38.45
C ILE A 81 -6.14 -10.01 38.07
N ASN A 82 -5.95 -11.11 38.78
CA ASN A 82 -7.03 -12.06 39.08
C ASN A 82 -7.63 -11.64 40.43
N PHE A 83 -8.89 -11.21 40.44
CA PHE A 83 -9.78 -11.25 41.60
C PHE A 83 -11.07 -11.94 41.18
#